data_AF-A0A1H1ZFJ7-F1
#
_entry.id   AF-A0A1H1ZFJ7-F1
#
_cell.length_a   1.000
_cell.length_b   1.000
_cell.length_c   1.000
_cell.angle_alpha   90.00
_cell.angle_beta   90.00
_cell.angle_gamma   90.00
#
_symmetry.space_group_name_H-M   'P 1'
#
loop_
_entity.id
_entity.type
_entity.pdbx_description
1 polymer ?
#
loop_
_entity_poly.entity_id
_entity_poly.type
_entity_poly.pdbx_seq_one_letter_code
_entity_poly.pdbx_strand_id
1 'polypeptide(L)'
;MGRFRQARLATDRFIQVSVGRDELFIPYRVYDQSYDGVFAHLTETQSILYSCLLTRHHDGHVRQQHLERVISIREAWVVPFVMQLTGEYVIQILETVEAHLPTLDPELYGRFVRDNQAYFQTTEARMISYWDCYYRRLYKYPSDYVGLRVFAKLLEFSR
;
A
#
# COMPACT_ATOMS: atom_id res chain seq x y z
N MET A 1 28.20 -8.54 -15.97
CA MET A 1 28.11 -7.32 -15.13
C MET A 1 27.05 -6.38 -15.72
N GLY A 2 25.79 -6.61 -15.37
CA GLY A 2 24.68 -5.76 -15.81
C GLY A 2 24.70 -4.45 -15.02
N ARG A 3 24.76 -3.32 -15.72
CA ARG A 3 24.66 -2.00 -15.11
C ARG A 3 23.26 -1.83 -14.51
N PHE A 4 23.17 -1.76 -13.19
CA PHE A 4 22.00 -1.20 -12.50
C PHE A 4 21.76 0.20 -13.06
N ARG A 5 20.71 0.36 -13.88
CA ARG A 5 20.23 1.69 -14.23
C ARG A 5 19.51 2.20 -13.00
N GLN A 6 20.01 3.30 -12.43
CA GLN A 6 19.44 3.96 -11.26
C GLN A 6 17.93 4.09 -11.40
N ALA A 7 17.20 3.52 -10.44
CA ALA A 7 15.82 3.90 -10.20
C ALA A 7 15.79 5.43 -10.03
N ARG A 8 15.15 6.13 -10.96
CA ARG A 8 14.89 7.56 -10.79
C ARG A 8 13.73 7.67 -9.79
N LEU A 9 14.09 7.93 -8.53
CA LEU A 9 13.14 8.40 -7.54
C LEU A 9 12.64 9.77 -8.01
N ALA A 10 11.33 9.94 -8.15
CA ALA A 10 10.75 11.28 -8.14
C ALA A 10 10.85 11.77 -6.68
N THR A 11 11.98 12.38 -6.34
CA THR A 11 12.42 12.70 -4.97
C THR A 11 11.60 13.78 -4.25
N ASP A 12 10.64 14.41 -4.91
CA ASP A 12 10.07 15.66 -4.37
C ASP A 12 8.91 15.45 -3.39
N ARG A 13 8.42 14.21 -3.20
CA ARG A 13 7.41 13.89 -2.17
C ARG A 13 7.61 12.48 -1.62
N PHE A 14 8.21 12.37 -0.44
CA PHE A 14 8.09 11.17 0.38
C PHE A 14 6.80 11.25 1.20
N ILE A 15 6.22 10.09 1.49
CA ILE A 15 5.15 9.94 2.46
C ILE A 15 5.83 9.53 3.77
N GLN A 16 5.73 10.38 4.78
CA GLN A 16 6.28 10.15 6.11
C GLN A 16 5.22 9.52 7.01
N VAL A 17 5.58 8.44 7.69
CA VAL A 17 4.74 7.72 8.66
C VAL A 17 5.58 7.23 9.82
N SER A 18 4.95 7.00 10.96
CA SER A 18 5.55 6.37 12.14
C SER A 18 5.30 4.86 12.14
N VAL A 19 6.34 4.08 12.46
CA VAL A 19 6.27 2.63 12.64
C VAL A 19 6.99 2.27 13.93
N GLY A 20 6.23 2.04 15.00
CA GLY A 20 6.80 1.81 16.32
C GLY A 20 7.48 3.08 16.85
N ARG A 21 8.82 3.05 17.01
CA ARG A 21 9.61 4.21 17.45
C ARG A 21 10.31 4.94 16.31
N ASP A 22 10.23 4.40 15.10
CA ASP A 22 10.96 4.88 13.94
C ASP A 22 10.04 5.65 12.98
N GLU A 23 10.64 6.53 12.19
CA GLU A 23 9.97 7.16 11.06
C GLU A 23 10.36 6.45 9.76
N LEU A 24 9.37 6.19 8.91
CA LEU A 24 9.55 5.61 7.60
C LEU A 24 9.16 6.61 6.51
N PHE A 25 10.03 6.72 5.50
CA PHE A 25 9.81 7.56 4.32
C PHE A 25 9.55 6.68 3.11
N ILE A 26 8.31 6.68 2.64
CA ILE A 26 7.86 5.86 1.50
C ILE A 26 7.90 6.73 0.24
N PRO A 27 8.47 6.25 -0.87
CA PRO A 27 8.45 7.01 -2.12
C PRO A 27 7.01 7.20 -2.62
N TYR A 28 6.67 8.40 -3.08
CA TYR A 28 5.35 8.61 -3.68
C TYR A 28 5.16 7.76 -4.96
N ARG A 29 6.20 7.68 -5.80
CA ARG A 29 6.19 6.94 -7.07
C ARG A 29 7.60 6.47 -7.44
N VAL A 30 7.70 5.26 -7.98
CA VAL A 30 8.94 4.64 -8.47
C VAL A 30 8.81 4.38 -9.98
N TYR A 31 9.83 4.80 -10.73
CA TYR A 31 9.99 4.53 -12.17
C TYR A 31 11.19 3.61 -12.34
N ASP A 32 10.96 2.32 -12.11
CA ASP A 32 11.97 1.28 -12.23
C ASP A 32 11.57 0.32 -13.37
N GLN A 33 12.54 -0.26 -14.06
CA GLN A 33 12.23 -1.36 -14.97
C GLN A 33 12.25 -2.63 -14.14
N SER A 34 11.08 -3.01 -13.59
CA SER A 34 10.91 -4.21 -12.77
C SER A 34 11.70 -5.38 -13.38
N TYR A 35 12.77 -5.79 -12.70
CA TYR A 35 13.62 -6.90 -13.14
C TYR A 35 13.49 -8.05 -12.15
N ASP A 36 12.67 -9.05 -12.51
CA ASP A 36 12.41 -10.22 -11.68
C ASP A 36 13.71 -11.01 -11.35
N GLY A 37 14.73 -10.95 -12.21
CA GLY A 37 16.01 -11.59 -11.96
C GLY A 37 16.78 -11.02 -10.76
N VAL A 38 16.43 -9.84 -10.23
CA VAL A 38 17.02 -9.32 -8.98
C VAL A 38 16.71 -10.25 -7.80
N PHE A 39 15.51 -10.83 -7.74
CA PHE A 39 15.06 -11.63 -6.59
C PHE A 39 15.97 -12.83 -6.28
N ALA A 40 16.63 -13.40 -7.29
CA ALA A 40 17.57 -14.52 -7.11
C ALA A 40 18.82 -14.15 -6.31
N HIS A 41 19.09 -12.86 -6.09
CA HIS A 41 20.27 -12.35 -5.40
C HIS A 41 19.94 -11.62 -4.10
N LEU A 42 18.67 -11.58 -3.71
CA LEU A 42 18.22 -10.88 -2.50
C LEU A 42 18.01 -11.88 -1.37
N THR A 43 18.29 -11.45 -0.13
CA THR A 43 17.78 -12.15 1.05
C THR A 43 16.25 -12.07 1.10
N GLU A 44 15.62 -12.84 1.98
CA GLU A 44 14.18 -12.77 2.21
C GLU A 44 13.73 -11.35 2.57
N THR A 45 14.37 -10.73 3.56
CA THR A 45 14.06 -9.35 3.98
C THR A 45 14.25 -8.35 2.83
N GLN A 46 15.33 -8.48 2.06
CA GLN A 46 15.58 -7.62 0.90
C GLN A 46 14.51 -7.81 -0.19
N SER A 47 14.03 -9.04 -0.40
CA SER A 47 12.97 -9.34 -1.37
C SER A 47 11.63 -8.73 -0.95
N ILE A 48 11.30 -8.78 0.34
CA ILE A 48 10.11 -8.13 0.89
C ILE A 48 10.22 -6.61 0.75
N LEU A 49 11.36 -6.03 1.14
CA LEU A 49 11.60 -4.59 1.00
C LEU A 49 11.53 -4.12 -0.46
N TYR A 50 12.12 -4.88 -1.38
CA TYR A 50 12.06 -4.57 -2.80
C TYR A 50 10.62 -4.65 -3.33
N SER A 51 9.84 -5.66 -2.92
CA SER A 51 8.42 -5.73 -3.26
C SER A 51 7.62 -4.56 -2.67
N CYS A 52 7.92 -4.16 -1.43
CA CYS A 52 7.34 -2.96 -0.82
C CYS A 52 7.61 -1.71 -1.66
N LEU A 53 8.85 -1.49 -2.13
CA LEU A 53 9.17 -0.38 -3.03
C LEU A 53 8.38 -0.45 -4.35
N LEU A 54 8.21 -1.64 -4.92
CA LEU A 54 7.46 -1.86 -6.16
C LEU A 54 5.94 -1.70 -6.00
N THR A 55 5.39 -1.70 -4.79
CA THR A 55 4.01 -1.21 -4.54
C THR A 55 3.84 0.28 -4.86
N ARG A 56 4.94 1.02 -5.02
CA ARG A 56 4.94 2.43 -5.43
C ARG A 56 5.26 2.61 -6.90
N HIS A 57 5.33 1.53 -7.68
CA HIS A 57 5.61 1.58 -9.11
C HIS A 57 4.53 2.36 -9.89
N HIS A 58 4.89 2.90 -11.06
CA HIS A 58 3.94 3.63 -11.90
C HIS A 58 2.91 2.73 -12.60
N ASP A 59 3.32 1.52 -13.01
CA ASP A 59 2.43 0.51 -13.55
C ASP A 59 1.54 -0.11 -12.45
N GLY A 60 0.24 -0.17 -12.70
CA GLY A 60 -0.73 -0.81 -11.81
C GLY A 60 -0.58 -2.33 -11.70
N HIS A 61 -0.13 -3.01 -12.76
CA HIS A 61 0.08 -4.46 -12.75
C HIS A 61 1.23 -4.85 -11.83
N VAL A 62 2.33 -4.09 -11.87
CA VAL A 62 3.47 -4.27 -10.96
C VAL A 62 3.03 -4.04 -9.52
N ARG A 63 2.25 -2.98 -9.25
CA ARG A 63 1.73 -2.72 -7.90
C ARG A 63 0.88 -3.89 -7.37
N GLN A 64 -0.04 -4.40 -8.20
CA GLN A 64 -0.88 -5.54 -7.86
C GLN A 64 -0.05 -6.80 -7.56
N GLN A 65 0.88 -7.15 -8.46
CA GLN A 65 1.77 -8.30 -8.28
C GLN A 65 2.57 -8.23 -6.98
N HIS A 66 3.10 -7.04 -6.63
CA HIS A 66 3.89 -6.90 -5.41
C HIS A 66 3.06 -6.73 -4.14
N LEU A 67 1.81 -6.25 -4.24
CA LEU A 67 0.85 -6.32 -3.13
C LEU A 67 0.64 -7.77 -2.69
N GLU A 68 0.36 -8.66 -3.64
CA GLU A 68 0.12 -10.09 -3.34
C GLU A 68 1.32 -10.76 -2.65
N ARG A 69 2.54 -10.31 -2.95
CA ARG A 69 3.76 -10.81 -2.30
C ARG A 69 3.93 -10.34 -0.86
N VAL A 70 3.41 -9.17 -0.49
CA VAL A 70 3.70 -8.54 0.80
C VAL A 70 2.52 -8.47 1.76
N ILE A 71 1.28 -8.58 1.29
CA ILE A 71 0.08 -8.33 2.11
C ILE A 71 -0.04 -9.27 3.32
N SER A 72 0.47 -10.50 3.20
CA SER A 72 0.45 -11.50 4.28
C SER A 72 1.67 -11.43 5.22
N ILE A 73 2.62 -10.53 4.97
CA ILE A 73 3.84 -10.40 5.78
C ILE A 73 3.52 -9.61 7.06
N ARG A 74 3.83 -10.20 8.21
CA ARG A 74 3.54 -9.65 9.55
C ARG A 74 4.68 -8.82 10.12
N GLU A 75 5.16 -7.90 9.30
CA GLU A 75 6.23 -6.96 9.66
C GLU A 75 5.65 -5.55 9.72
N ALA A 76 5.88 -4.83 10.83
CA ALA A 76 5.28 -3.51 11.04
C ALA A 76 5.67 -2.50 9.94
N TRP A 77 6.89 -2.62 9.39
CA TRP A 77 7.40 -1.76 8.31
C TRP A 77 6.80 -2.08 6.93
N VAL A 78 6.05 -3.19 6.77
CA VAL A 78 5.32 -3.53 5.54
C VAL A 78 3.95 -2.86 5.50
N VAL A 79 3.28 -2.71 6.65
CA VAL A 79 1.93 -2.13 6.79
C VAL A 79 1.76 -0.81 6.01
N PRO A 80 2.69 0.16 6.05
CA PRO A 80 2.51 1.42 5.36
C PRO A 80 2.41 1.28 3.84
N PHE A 81 3.10 0.31 3.25
CA PHE A 81 3.09 0.07 1.80
C PHE A 81 1.75 -0.52 1.34
N VAL A 82 1.18 -1.42 2.14
CA VAL A 82 -0.18 -1.95 1.90
C VAL A 82 -1.21 -0.85 2.11
N MET A 83 -1.12 -0.08 3.21
CA MET A 83 -2.06 1.01 3.51
C MET A 83 -2.02 2.09 2.44
N GLN A 84 -0.85 2.46 1.92
CA GLN A 84 -0.74 3.50 0.89
C GLN A 84 -1.47 3.13 -0.41
N LEU A 85 -1.57 1.84 -0.73
CA LEU A 85 -2.27 1.34 -1.90
C LEU A 85 -3.80 1.48 -1.80
N THR A 86 -4.37 1.47 -0.58
CA THR A 86 -5.83 1.61 -0.38
C THR A 86 -6.35 3.02 -0.69
N GLY A 87 -5.46 4.01 -0.70
CA GLY A 87 -5.76 5.39 -1.09
C GLY A 87 -5.54 5.68 -2.58
N GLU A 88 -5.40 4.66 -3.43
CA GLU A 88 -5.18 4.81 -4.87
C GLU A 88 -6.44 4.46 -5.69
N TYR A 89 -6.49 4.90 -6.95
CA TYR A 89 -7.69 4.81 -7.79
C TYR A 89 -7.94 3.42 -8.40
N VAL A 90 -7.13 2.40 -8.10
CA VAL A 90 -7.20 1.07 -8.72
C VAL A 90 -8.10 0.17 -7.88
N ILE A 91 -9.31 -0.15 -8.36
CA ILE A 91 -10.28 -0.91 -7.58
C ILE A 91 -9.83 -2.36 -7.30
N GLN A 92 -9.10 -3.00 -8.23
CA GLN A 92 -8.60 -4.37 -8.05
C GLN A 92 -7.63 -4.51 -6.86
N ILE A 93 -6.87 -3.45 -6.59
CA ILE A 93 -6.00 -3.37 -5.42
C ILE A 93 -6.83 -3.38 -4.13
N LEU A 94 -7.93 -2.62 -4.10
CA LEU A 94 -8.86 -2.61 -2.97
C LEU A 94 -9.55 -3.96 -2.78
N GLU A 95 -9.99 -4.60 -3.87
CA GLU A 95 -10.57 -5.96 -3.84
C GLU A 95 -9.58 -6.99 -3.28
N THR A 96 -8.31 -6.89 -3.67
CA THR A 96 -7.25 -7.76 -3.14
C THR A 96 -7.04 -7.53 -1.65
N VAL A 97 -7.03 -6.27 -1.20
CA VAL A 97 -6.92 -5.96 0.23
C VAL A 97 -8.14 -6.47 0.99
N GLU A 98 -9.35 -6.26 0.46
CA GLU A 98 -10.59 -6.75 1.07
C GLU A 98 -10.56 -8.27 1.28
N ALA A 99 -10.14 -9.03 0.26
CA ALA A 99 -10.03 -10.49 0.35
C ALA A 99 -9.05 -10.96 1.44
N HIS A 100 -8.04 -10.15 1.77
CA HIS A 100 -7.05 -10.47 2.79
C HIS A 100 -7.36 -9.88 4.17
N LEU A 101 -8.39 -9.04 4.34
CA LEU A 101 -8.77 -8.47 5.65
C LEU A 101 -8.86 -9.52 6.77
N PRO A 102 -9.40 -10.74 6.55
CA PRO A 102 -9.46 -11.76 7.60
C PRO A 102 -8.10 -12.32 8.04
N THR A 103 -7.05 -12.16 7.22
CA THR A 103 -5.70 -12.70 7.48
C THR A 103 -4.71 -11.64 7.98
N LEU A 104 -5.05 -10.36 7.82
CA LEU A 104 -4.27 -9.24 8.36
C LEU A 104 -4.18 -9.34 9.88
N ASP A 105 -3.04 -8.93 10.42
CA ASP A 105 -2.83 -8.83 11.86
C ASP A 105 -3.53 -7.56 12.40
N PRO A 106 -4.61 -7.69 13.20
CA PRO A 106 -5.37 -6.54 13.69
C PRO A 106 -4.54 -5.61 14.58
N GLU A 107 -3.59 -6.15 15.36
CA GLU A 107 -2.78 -5.32 16.26
C GLU A 107 -1.75 -4.50 15.47
N LEU A 108 -1.12 -5.10 14.45
CA LEU A 108 -0.17 -4.36 13.59
C LEU A 108 -0.86 -3.22 12.83
N TYR A 109 -1.97 -3.52 12.15
CA TYR A 109 -2.70 -2.52 11.38
C TYR A 109 -3.39 -1.48 12.29
N GLY A 110 -3.96 -1.93 13.41
CA GLY A 110 -4.60 -1.08 14.40
C GLY A 110 -3.64 -0.07 15.02
N ARG A 111 -2.45 -0.53 15.44
CA ARG A 111 -1.38 0.33 15.95
C ARG A 111 -0.94 1.35 14.89
N PHE A 112 -0.70 0.90 13.66
CA PHE A 112 -0.31 1.80 12.59
C PHE A 112 -1.35 2.91 12.36
N VAL A 113 -2.64 2.59 12.37
CA VAL A 113 -3.73 3.58 12.25
C VAL A 113 -3.72 4.58 13.41
N ARG A 114 -3.57 4.10 14.66
CA ARG A 114 -3.52 4.96 15.85
C ARG A 114 -2.33 5.92 15.81
N ASP A 115 -1.16 5.41 15.45
CA ASP A 115 0.09 6.18 15.43
C ASP A 115 0.12 7.19 14.25
N ASN A 116 -0.72 6.99 13.22
CA ASN A 116 -0.69 7.75 11.97
C ASN A 116 -2.07 8.33 11.58
N GLN A 117 -2.85 8.82 12.54
CA GLN A 117 -4.25 9.22 12.33
C GLN A 117 -4.42 10.25 11.18
N ALA A 118 -3.57 11.26 11.09
CA ALA A 118 -3.64 12.28 10.02
C ALA A 118 -3.36 11.69 8.63
N TYR A 119 -2.40 10.77 8.53
CA TYR A 119 -2.10 10.03 7.31
C TYR A 119 -3.28 9.12 6.92
N PHE A 120 -3.86 8.40 7.88
CA PHE A 120 -5.01 7.54 7.65
C PHE A 120 -6.22 8.32 7.12
N GLN A 121 -6.57 9.44 7.76
CA GLN A 121 -7.66 10.33 7.30
C GLN A 121 -7.40 10.89 5.90
N THR A 122 -6.16 11.26 5.59
CA THR A 122 -5.78 11.75 4.25
C THR A 122 -5.94 10.64 3.21
N THR A 123 -5.54 9.41 3.55
CA THR A 123 -5.65 8.24 2.67
C THR A 123 -7.11 7.86 2.43
N GLU A 124 -7.95 7.92 3.47
CA GLU A 124 -9.41 7.72 3.39
C GLU A 124 -10.07 8.76 2.49
N ALA A 125 -9.76 10.05 2.68
CA ALA A 125 -10.30 11.13 1.88
C ALA A 125 -9.94 10.97 0.38
N ARG A 126 -8.73 10.49 0.09
CA ARG A 126 -8.33 10.15 -1.29
C ARG A 126 -9.13 8.98 -1.86
N MET A 127 -9.30 7.91 -1.10
CA MET A 127 -10.15 6.78 -1.48
C MET A 127 -11.57 7.24 -1.82
N ILE A 128 -12.17 8.09 -0.98
CA ILE A 128 -13.52 8.67 -1.21
C ILE A 128 -13.53 9.53 -2.47
N SER A 129 -12.50 10.38 -2.67
CA SER A 129 -12.38 11.21 -3.87
C SER A 129 -12.29 10.38 -5.14
N TYR A 130 -11.60 9.23 -5.12
CA TYR A 130 -11.53 8.34 -6.27
C TYR A 130 -12.80 7.54 -6.50
N TRP A 131 -13.49 7.14 -5.43
CA TRP A 131 -14.85 6.60 -5.55
C TRP A 131 -15.77 7.58 -6.26
N ASP A 132 -15.83 8.84 -5.81
CA ASP A 132 -16.62 9.91 -6.46
C ASP A 132 -16.21 10.09 -7.93
N CYS A 133 -14.91 10.25 -8.14
CA CYS A 133 -14.18 10.30 -9.40
C CYS A 133 -14.69 9.34 -10.49
N TYR A 134 -14.53 8.06 -10.17
CA TYR A 134 -14.45 7.00 -11.17
C TYR A 134 -15.51 5.91 -10.98
N TYR A 135 -16.01 5.74 -9.75
CA TYR A 135 -16.76 4.54 -9.37
C TYR A 135 -18.18 4.81 -8.87
N ARG A 136 -18.54 6.04 -8.50
CA ARG A 136 -19.88 6.38 -7.94
C ARG A 136 -21.04 5.99 -8.86
N ARG A 137 -20.84 6.01 -10.19
CA ARG A 137 -21.87 5.57 -11.15
C ARG A 137 -22.12 4.06 -11.11
N LEU A 138 -21.10 3.27 -10.80
CA LEU A 138 -21.17 1.81 -10.72
C LEU A 138 -21.57 1.36 -9.29
N TYR A 139 -21.06 2.04 -8.28
CA TYR A 139 -21.31 1.77 -6.86
C TYR A 139 -21.97 2.99 -6.24
N LYS A 140 -23.28 3.12 -6.46
CA LYS A 140 -24.06 4.29 -6.07
C LYS A 140 -24.12 4.46 -4.56
N TYR A 141 -24.22 3.35 -3.82
CA TYR A 141 -24.26 3.38 -2.37
C TYR A 141 -22.85 3.17 -1.80
N PRO A 142 -22.46 3.96 -0.79
CA PRO A 142 -21.19 3.79 -0.09
C PRO A 142 -20.90 2.34 0.36
N SER A 143 -21.94 1.61 0.80
CA SER A 143 -21.85 0.19 1.20
C SER A 143 -21.35 -0.74 0.10
N ASP A 144 -21.60 -0.39 -1.15
CA ASP A 144 -21.34 -1.25 -2.30
C ASP A 144 -19.89 -1.09 -2.77
N TYR A 145 -19.22 0.00 -2.39
CA TYR A 145 -17.84 0.26 -2.78
C TYR A 145 -16.84 -0.39 -1.82
N VAL A 146 -15.95 -1.21 -2.39
CA VAL A 146 -14.93 -1.97 -1.65
C VAL A 146 -14.04 -1.09 -0.77
N GLY A 147 -13.66 0.11 -1.24
CA GLY A 147 -12.78 1.00 -0.49
C GLY A 147 -13.36 1.39 0.87
N LEU A 148 -14.67 1.66 0.93
CA LEU A 148 -15.32 2.03 2.19
C LEU A 148 -15.40 0.86 3.17
N ARG A 149 -15.60 -0.37 2.69
CA ARG A 149 -15.58 -1.58 3.53
C ARG A 149 -14.18 -1.86 4.07
N VAL A 150 -13.15 -1.68 3.24
CA VAL A 150 -11.74 -1.78 3.66
C VAL A 150 -11.41 -0.77 4.76
N PHE A 151 -11.75 0.51 4.57
CA PHE A 151 -11.46 1.54 5.59
C PHE A 151 -12.26 1.35 6.88
N ALA A 152 -13.52 0.91 6.79
CA ALA A 152 -14.30 0.56 7.98
C ALA A 152 -13.63 -0.54 8.80
N LYS A 153 -13.09 -1.58 8.15
CA LYS A 153 -12.39 -2.67 8.85
C LYS A 153 -11.05 -2.24 9.44
N LEU A 154 -10.28 -1.43 8.71
CA LEU A 154 -9.02 -0.88 9.22
C LEU A 154 -9.23 0.04 10.42
N LEU A 155 -10.32 0.82 10.43
CA LEU A 155 -10.71 1.63 11.57
C LEU A 155 -11.13 0.73 12.76
N GLU A 156 -11.82 -0.38 12.52
CA GLU A 156 -12.17 -1.35 13.56
C GLU A 156 -10.93 -1.90 14.27
N PHE A 157 -9.85 -2.23 13.53
CA PHE A 157 -8.58 -2.69 14.11
C PHE A 157 -7.94 -1.67 15.05
N SER A 158 -8.22 -0.38 14.86
CA SER A 158 -7.63 0.69 15.67
C SER A 158 -8.34 0.94 17.01
N ARG A 159 -9.54 0.38 17.19
CA ARG A 159 -10.35 0.50 18.43
C ARG A 159 -9.80 -0.38 19.54
#